data_AF-A0AAJ0M7J6-F1
#
_entry.id   AF-A0AAJ0M7J6-F1
#
_cell.length_a   1.000
_cell.length_b   1.000
_cell.length_c   1.000
_cell.angle_alpha   90.00
_cell.angle_beta   90.00
_cell.angle_gamma   90.00
#
_symmetry.space_group_name_H-M   'P 1'
#
loop_
_entity.id
_entity.type
_entity.pdbx_description
1 polymer ?
#
loop_
_entity_poly.entity_id
_entity_poly.type
_entity_poly.pdbx_seq_one_letter_code
_entity_poly.pdbx_strand_id
1 'polypeptide(L)'
;MVAARDKYLRETTPAGLKGDALEDAIAHKRSRMVVLATSMTHSSTKKAAIILGPVLAAALDSCRARGLEPFFLAATLGTTDTCAVDDFEGISSSLADFVPAGSPGEVWVHIDAAYAGAALVCPEVQEATKISLIDRFHSFDMNMHKWLLTNFDASCLFVRDREWFTRALTINQAVYSNTASDGGLVTDYREWQIPLGRRFRSLKIWFVMRSYGVKGLQAYIRRTTQLGEDFANWLRARPELFEILTGPSFALTVFRMVGGNTEESNVRTRKLCERVNATGKMWVTSTLLDGRFAIRMMTGVRTTEKEHVEAAFQTLAEIAEDVVKGT
;
A
#
# COMPACT_ATOMS: atom_id res chain seq x y z
N MET A 1 3.07 13.08 -2.20
CA MET A 1 2.01 14.06 -2.52
C MET A 1 2.47 15.52 -2.44
N VAL A 2 2.95 16.04 -1.30
CA VAL A 2 3.40 17.45 -1.21
C VAL A 2 4.50 17.77 -2.23
N ALA A 3 5.56 16.95 -2.28
CA ALA A 3 6.63 17.04 -3.28
C ALA A 3 6.13 16.95 -4.72
N ALA A 4 5.20 16.03 -5.00
CA ALA A 4 4.60 15.87 -6.32
C ALA A 4 3.80 17.11 -6.77
N ARG A 5 3.01 17.69 -5.86
CA ARG A 5 2.27 18.94 -6.12
C ARG A 5 3.22 20.09 -6.41
N ASP A 6 4.26 20.23 -5.59
CA ASP A 6 5.28 21.27 -5.78
C ASP A 6 6.02 21.14 -7.12
N LYS A 7 6.46 19.92 -7.46
CA LYS A 7 7.04 19.59 -8.77
C LYS A 7 6.10 19.99 -9.91
N TYR A 8 4.85 19.53 -9.86
CA TYR A 8 3.86 19.80 -10.91
C TYR A 8 3.61 21.30 -11.10
N LEU A 9 3.39 22.04 -10.01
CA LEU A 9 3.16 23.48 -10.09
C LEU A 9 4.38 24.21 -10.66
N ARG A 10 5.59 23.84 -10.24
CA ARG A 10 6.83 24.46 -10.75
C ARG A 10 7.02 24.22 -12.25
N GLU A 11 6.72 23.02 -12.73
CA GLU A 11 6.93 22.65 -14.13
C GLU A 11 5.87 23.21 -15.07
N THR A 12 4.62 23.37 -14.59
CA THR A 12 3.47 23.75 -15.42
C THR A 12 3.04 25.20 -15.29
N THR A 13 3.58 25.93 -14.32
CA THR A 13 3.34 27.38 -14.18
C THR A 13 4.28 28.14 -15.12
N PRO A 14 3.79 29.14 -15.89
CA PRO A 14 4.63 29.91 -16.80
C PRO A 14 5.83 30.55 -16.09
N ALA A 15 7.01 30.43 -16.69
CA ALA A 15 8.22 31.06 -16.18
C ALA A 15 8.12 32.60 -16.28
N GLY A 16 8.79 33.29 -15.35
CA GLY A 16 8.91 34.76 -15.37
C GLY A 16 7.78 35.51 -14.66
N LEU A 17 6.71 34.84 -14.22
CA LEU A 17 5.68 35.44 -13.37
C LEU A 17 6.24 35.78 -11.97
N LYS A 18 5.78 36.88 -11.39
CA LYS A 18 6.18 37.36 -10.05
C LYS A 18 4.99 37.98 -9.33
N GLY A 19 5.06 38.01 -8.00
CA GLY A 19 4.02 38.60 -7.14
C GLY A 19 2.64 37.98 -7.39
N ASP A 20 1.60 38.81 -7.34
CA ASP A 20 0.20 38.40 -7.45
C ASP A 20 -0.08 37.57 -8.72
N ALA A 21 0.54 37.90 -9.85
CA ALA A 21 0.35 37.17 -11.10
C ALA A 21 0.84 35.71 -11.03
N LEU A 22 1.90 35.45 -10.25
CA LEU A 22 2.36 34.09 -9.98
C LEU A 22 1.40 33.37 -9.02
N GLU A 23 0.92 34.05 -8.00
CA GLU A 23 -0.02 33.49 -7.02
C GLU A 23 -1.34 33.09 -7.68
N ASP A 24 -1.89 33.95 -8.54
CA ASP A 24 -3.11 33.69 -9.31
C ASP A 24 -2.95 32.49 -10.26
N ALA A 25 -1.82 32.41 -10.98
CA ALA A 25 -1.54 31.28 -11.86
C ALA A 25 -1.45 29.96 -11.07
N ILE A 26 -0.80 29.97 -9.90
CA ILE A 26 -0.71 28.81 -9.01
C ILE A 26 -2.09 28.44 -8.46
N ALA A 27 -2.90 29.43 -8.04
CA ALA A 27 -4.24 29.19 -7.51
C ALA A 27 -5.17 28.59 -8.57
N HIS A 28 -5.11 29.10 -9.81
CA HIS A 28 -5.85 28.55 -10.94
C HIS A 28 -5.44 27.10 -11.24
N LYS A 29 -4.14 26.78 -11.20
CA LYS A 29 -3.67 25.40 -11.38
C LYS A 29 -4.16 24.49 -10.25
N ARG A 30 -4.03 24.91 -8.99
CA ARG A 30 -4.45 24.14 -7.82
C ARG A 30 -5.93 23.76 -7.85
N SER A 31 -6.81 24.60 -8.39
CA SER A 31 -8.25 24.30 -8.47
C SER A 31 -8.60 23.17 -9.45
N ARG A 32 -7.67 22.83 -10.35
CA ARG A 32 -7.85 21.81 -11.39
C ARG A 32 -7.07 20.52 -11.10
N MET A 33 -6.12 20.57 -10.17
CA MET A 33 -5.26 19.44 -9.82
C MET A 33 -6.04 18.31 -9.16
N VAL A 34 -5.86 17.08 -9.66
CA VAL A 34 -6.50 15.89 -9.08
C VAL A 34 -5.50 14.77 -8.80
N VAL A 35 -5.81 14.00 -7.76
CA VAL A 35 -5.08 12.79 -7.38
C VAL A 35 -5.89 11.57 -7.81
N LEU A 36 -5.21 10.63 -8.45
CA LEU A 36 -5.75 9.34 -8.83
C LEU A 36 -5.25 8.25 -7.87
N ALA A 37 -6.10 7.29 -7.53
CA ALA A 37 -5.69 6.11 -6.79
C ALA A 37 -6.61 4.92 -7.08
N THR A 38 -6.12 3.70 -6.84
CA THR A 38 -6.96 2.52 -6.99
C THR A 38 -8.02 2.44 -5.88
N SER A 39 -9.18 1.85 -6.18
CA SER A 39 -10.35 1.80 -5.28
C SER A 39 -10.06 1.11 -3.93
N MET A 40 -9.04 0.23 -3.92
CA MET A 40 -8.54 -0.53 -2.79
C MET A 40 -7.18 -0.04 -2.25
N THR A 41 -6.73 1.17 -2.65
CA THR A 41 -5.52 1.76 -2.09
C THR A 41 -5.62 1.89 -0.56
N HIS A 42 -4.48 1.96 0.12
CA HIS A 42 -4.44 2.08 1.58
C HIS A 42 -5.29 3.25 2.07
N SER A 43 -5.94 3.10 3.23
CA SER A 43 -6.93 4.08 3.71
C SER A 43 -6.38 5.51 3.87
N SER A 44 -5.10 5.67 4.17
CA SER A 44 -4.43 6.98 4.17
C SER A 44 -4.36 7.61 2.78
N THR A 45 -4.06 6.79 1.77
CA THR A 45 -4.03 7.17 0.37
C THR A 45 -5.45 7.44 -0.13
N LYS A 46 -6.43 6.60 0.22
CA LYS A 46 -7.86 6.80 -0.10
C LYS A 46 -8.43 8.08 0.52
N LYS A 47 -8.04 8.40 1.76
CA LYS A 47 -8.39 9.69 2.40
C LYS A 47 -7.78 10.87 1.65
N ALA A 48 -6.61 10.70 1.04
CA ALA A 48 -5.95 11.73 0.25
C ALA A 48 -6.33 11.72 -1.24
N ALA A 49 -6.91 10.63 -1.73
CA ALA A 49 -7.17 10.33 -3.13
C ALA A 49 -8.52 9.61 -3.27
N ILE A 50 -9.57 10.36 -3.55
CA ILE A 50 -10.88 9.81 -3.90
C ILE A 50 -11.12 10.06 -5.39
N ILE A 51 -10.45 9.31 -6.28
CA ILE A 51 -10.85 9.04 -7.69
C ILE A 51 -10.25 7.68 -8.12
N LEU A 52 -11.11 6.83 -8.71
CA LEU A 52 -11.07 5.37 -8.94
C LEU A 52 -10.03 4.82 -9.96
N GLY A 53 -9.64 3.53 -9.81
CA GLY A 53 -9.31 2.57 -10.90
C GLY A 53 -10.53 1.63 -11.14
N PRO A 54 -10.62 0.74 -12.16
CA PRO A 54 -9.64 0.18 -13.10
C PRO A 54 -9.76 0.68 -14.56
N VAL A 55 -10.14 1.93 -14.77
CA VAL A 55 -10.14 2.54 -16.11
C VAL A 55 -9.21 3.74 -16.10
N LEU A 56 -7.92 3.55 -15.80
CA LEU A 56 -6.97 4.67 -15.71
C LEU A 56 -7.02 5.54 -16.97
N ALA A 57 -7.00 4.93 -18.16
CA ALA A 57 -7.15 5.65 -19.42
C ALA A 57 -8.46 6.47 -19.48
N ALA A 58 -9.62 5.88 -19.23
CA ALA A 58 -10.88 6.65 -19.25
C ALA A 58 -10.98 7.67 -18.11
N ALA A 59 -10.33 7.44 -16.98
CA ALA A 59 -10.25 8.40 -15.88
C ALA A 59 -9.40 9.60 -16.29
N LEU A 60 -8.27 9.36 -16.97
CA LEU A 60 -7.43 10.39 -17.56
C LEU A 60 -8.18 11.18 -18.65
N ASP A 61 -8.90 10.49 -19.54
CA ASP A 61 -9.75 11.12 -20.56
C ASP A 61 -10.88 11.93 -19.95
N SER A 62 -11.54 11.41 -18.91
CA SER A 62 -12.56 12.13 -18.15
C SER A 62 -12.00 13.36 -17.43
N CYS A 63 -10.77 13.27 -16.91
CA CYS A 63 -10.09 14.44 -16.34
C CYS A 63 -9.84 15.49 -17.43
N ARG A 64 -9.28 15.07 -18.58
CA ARG A 64 -9.04 15.96 -19.73
C ARG A 64 -10.31 16.63 -20.23
N ALA A 65 -11.40 15.88 -20.38
CA ALA A 65 -12.71 16.38 -20.81
C ALA A 65 -13.31 17.41 -19.84
N ARG A 66 -12.99 17.30 -18.54
CA ARG A 66 -13.42 18.25 -17.50
C ARG A 66 -12.40 19.38 -17.26
N GLY A 67 -11.32 19.43 -18.03
CA GLY A 67 -10.23 20.37 -17.81
C GLY A 67 -9.46 20.14 -16.51
N LEU A 68 -9.53 18.96 -15.90
CA LEU A 68 -8.76 18.60 -14.71
C LEU A 68 -7.35 18.18 -15.08
N GLU A 69 -6.43 18.35 -14.13
CA GLU A 69 -4.99 18.16 -14.29
C GLU A 69 -4.49 17.08 -13.30
N PRO A 70 -4.50 15.79 -13.68
CA PRO A 70 -3.92 14.74 -12.86
C PRO A 70 -2.44 15.02 -12.61
N PHE A 71 -2.01 15.00 -11.34
CA PHE A 71 -0.61 15.24 -10.98
C PHE A 71 0.02 14.14 -10.13
N PHE A 72 -0.80 13.25 -9.57
CA PHE A 72 -0.35 12.16 -8.72
C PHE A 72 -1.23 10.93 -8.92
N LEU A 73 -0.59 9.77 -8.99
CA LEU A 73 -1.18 8.44 -9.00
C LEU A 73 -0.56 7.61 -7.89
N ALA A 74 -1.39 7.05 -7.02
CA ALA A 74 -0.97 5.99 -6.10
C ALA A 74 -1.27 4.62 -6.71
N ALA A 75 -0.22 3.89 -7.06
CA ALA A 75 -0.27 2.47 -7.36
C ALA A 75 0.05 1.68 -6.10
N THR A 76 -0.48 0.46 -5.98
CA THR A 76 -0.40 -0.34 -4.75
C THR A 76 0.18 -1.70 -5.04
N LEU A 77 1.18 -2.11 -4.27
CA LEU A 77 1.69 -3.48 -4.21
C LEU A 77 1.20 -4.09 -2.90
N GLY A 78 0.12 -4.89 -2.98
CA GLY A 78 -0.53 -5.48 -1.83
C GLY A 78 -1.53 -4.52 -1.18
N THR A 79 -2.70 -4.38 -1.82
CA THR A 79 -3.83 -3.62 -1.28
C THR A 79 -4.27 -4.10 0.11
N THR A 80 -4.91 -3.21 0.88
CA THR A 80 -5.27 -3.55 2.26
C THR A 80 -6.29 -4.68 2.32
N ASP A 81 -7.34 -4.61 1.49
CA ASP A 81 -8.46 -5.55 1.60
C ASP A 81 -8.08 -6.96 1.15
N THR A 82 -7.39 -7.08 0.00
CA THR A 82 -7.19 -8.36 -0.70
C THR A 82 -5.73 -8.67 -1.05
N CYS A 83 -4.80 -7.78 -0.72
CA CYS A 83 -3.41 -7.87 -1.18
C CYS A 83 -3.26 -7.97 -2.71
N ALA A 84 -4.15 -7.32 -3.45
CA ALA A 84 -4.01 -7.17 -4.90
C ALA A 84 -2.77 -6.33 -5.25
N VAL A 85 -2.22 -6.58 -6.43
CA VAL A 85 -1.10 -5.83 -6.99
C VAL A 85 -1.62 -5.09 -8.22
N ASP A 86 -1.42 -3.78 -8.27
CA ASP A 86 -1.83 -2.96 -9.41
C ASP A 86 -0.95 -3.26 -10.63
N ASP A 87 -1.55 -3.18 -11.83
CA ASP A 87 -0.84 -3.45 -13.09
C ASP A 87 0.13 -2.31 -13.46
N PHE A 88 1.39 -2.45 -13.05
CA PHE A 88 2.43 -1.46 -13.32
C PHE A 88 2.70 -1.25 -14.82
N GLU A 89 2.52 -2.28 -15.65
CA GLU A 89 2.76 -2.20 -17.09
C GLU A 89 1.64 -1.41 -17.78
N GLY A 90 0.38 -1.72 -17.45
CA GLY A 90 -0.78 -0.97 -17.90
C GLY A 90 -0.78 0.48 -17.41
N ILE A 91 -0.36 0.73 -16.17
CA ILE A 91 -0.18 2.07 -15.63
C ILE A 91 0.87 2.86 -16.42
N SER A 92 2.05 2.27 -16.61
CA SER A 92 3.13 2.91 -17.36
C SER A 92 2.71 3.24 -18.80
N SER A 93 1.98 2.33 -19.45
CA SER A 93 1.53 2.52 -20.83
C SER A 93 0.46 3.61 -20.92
N SER A 94 -0.56 3.56 -20.05
CA SER A 94 -1.63 4.57 -20.02
C SER A 94 -1.12 5.98 -19.75
N LEU A 95 -0.09 6.11 -18.89
CA LEU A 95 0.52 7.41 -18.61
C LEU A 95 1.35 7.92 -19.77
N ALA A 96 2.10 7.04 -20.46
CA ALA A 96 2.88 7.42 -21.63
C ALA A 96 2.00 7.99 -22.76
N ASP A 97 0.81 7.42 -22.96
CA ASP A 97 -0.19 7.93 -23.93
C ASP A 97 -0.84 9.25 -23.48
N PHE A 98 -0.86 9.51 -22.17
CA PHE A 98 -1.48 10.72 -21.61
C PHE A 98 -0.54 11.92 -21.58
N VAL A 99 0.63 11.78 -20.96
CA VAL A 99 1.72 12.78 -20.88
C VAL A 99 3.06 12.03 -20.88
N PRO A 100 3.97 12.28 -21.84
CA PRO A 100 5.25 11.57 -21.89
C PRO A 100 6.10 11.79 -20.63
N ALA A 101 6.79 10.74 -20.20
CA ALA A 101 7.69 10.81 -19.05
C ALA A 101 8.76 11.91 -19.22
N GLY A 102 9.05 12.64 -18.15
CA GLY A 102 9.98 13.78 -18.16
C GLY A 102 9.44 15.07 -18.80
N SER A 103 8.21 15.09 -19.30
CA SER A 103 7.59 16.33 -19.80
C SER A 103 6.97 17.16 -18.67
N PRO A 104 6.88 18.49 -18.81
CA PRO A 104 6.12 19.30 -17.88
C PRO A 104 4.68 18.78 -17.73
N GLY A 105 4.27 18.56 -16.48
CA GLY A 105 2.94 18.01 -16.17
C GLY A 105 2.87 16.48 -16.16
N GLU A 106 4.01 15.79 -16.18
CA GLU A 106 4.09 14.35 -15.89
C GLU A 106 3.38 14.01 -14.58
N VAL A 107 2.57 12.94 -14.61
CA VAL A 107 1.87 12.44 -13.42
C VAL A 107 2.86 11.71 -12.53
N TRP A 108 3.01 12.18 -11.29
CA TRP A 108 3.83 11.48 -10.30
C TRP A 108 3.22 10.13 -9.97
N VAL A 109 3.99 9.05 -10.09
CA VAL A 109 3.56 7.71 -9.65
C VAL A 109 4.29 7.31 -8.37
N HIS A 110 3.51 7.01 -7.35
CA HIS A 110 3.99 6.42 -6.10
C HIS A 110 3.50 4.99 -5.98
N ILE A 111 4.42 4.03 -5.78
CA ILE A 111 4.07 2.68 -5.36
C ILE A 111 3.98 2.65 -3.82
N ASP A 112 2.76 2.48 -3.31
CA ASP A 112 2.50 2.08 -1.93
C ASP A 112 2.66 0.56 -1.81
N ALA A 113 3.78 0.12 -1.25
CA ALA A 113 4.04 -1.28 -0.94
C ALA A 113 4.12 -1.50 0.57
N ALA A 114 3.31 -0.76 1.35
CA ALA A 114 3.43 -0.71 2.80
C ALA A 114 3.50 -2.11 3.43
N TYR A 115 2.63 -3.02 3.02
CA TYR A 115 2.63 -4.41 3.53
C TYR A 115 3.50 -5.34 2.68
N ALA A 116 3.14 -5.53 1.41
CA ALA A 116 3.74 -6.57 0.59
C ALA A 116 5.13 -6.22 0.03
N GLY A 117 5.57 -4.96 0.13
CA GLY A 117 6.94 -4.56 -0.20
C GLY A 117 7.98 -5.31 0.64
N ALA A 118 7.62 -5.75 1.85
CA ALA A 118 8.45 -6.61 2.67
C ALA A 118 8.81 -7.94 1.98
N ALA A 119 7.91 -8.49 1.17
CA ALA A 119 8.14 -9.75 0.47
C ALA A 119 9.12 -9.63 -0.70
N LEU A 120 9.45 -8.40 -1.13
CA LEU A 120 10.45 -8.16 -2.18
C LEU A 120 11.88 -8.52 -1.76
N VAL A 121 12.12 -8.88 -0.48
CA VAL A 121 13.39 -9.53 -0.10
C VAL A 121 13.57 -10.90 -0.78
N CYS A 122 12.49 -11.52 -1.26
CA CYS A 122 12.48 -12.78 -1.99
C CYS A 122 12.48 -12.53 -3.52
N PRO A 123 13.48 -13.02 -4.28
CA PRO A 123 13.57 -12.82 -5.72
C PRO A 123 12.34 -13.29 -6.51
N GLU A 124 11.75 -14.42 -6.13
CA GLU A 124 10.56 -14.97 -6.78
C GLU A 124 9.33 -14.04 -6.68
N VAL A 125 9.27 -13.23 -5.62
CA VAL A 125 8.20 -12.23 -5.46
C VAL A 125 8.48 -11.01 -6.33
N GLN A 126 9.76 -10.62 -6.49
CA GLN A 126 10.12 -9.52 -7.39
C GLN A 126 9.72 -9.84 -8.84
N GLU A 127 9.99 -11.07 -9.28
CA GLU A 127 9.61 -11.57 -10.61
C GLU A 127 8.08 -11.60 -10.78
N ALA A 128 7.37 -12.25 -9.85
CA ALA A 128 5.91 -12.38 -9.91
C ALA A 128 5.16 -11.04 -9.91
N THR A 129 5.70 -10.02 -9.23
CA THR A 129 5.09 -8.68 -9.14
C THR A 129 5.57 -7.71 -10.22
N LYS A 130 6.50 -8.12 -11.10
CA LYS A 130 7.15 -7.26 -12.11
C LYS A 130 7.68 -5.95 -11.51
N ILE A 131 8.20 -6.00 -10.28
CA ILE A 131 8.58 -4.78 -9.54
C ILE A 131 9.73 -4.01 -10.21
N SER A 132 10.49 -4.61 -11.13
CA SER A 132 11.50 -3.92 -11.93
C SER A 132 10.95 -2.71 -12.69
N LEU A 133 9.64 -2.65 -12.95
CA LEU A 133 8.97 -1.48 -13.53
C LEU A 133 8.95 -0.24 -12.60
N ILE A 134 9.35 -0.38 -11.33
CA ILE A 134 9.58 0.75 -10.41
C ILE A 134 10.54 1.80 -10.99
N ASP A 135 11.44 1.39 -11.88
CA ASP A 135 12.36 2.24 -12.63
C ASP A 135 11.66 3.19 -13.59
N ARG A 136 10.33 3.12 -13.72
CA ARG A 136 9.47 4.07 -14.44
C ARG A 136 8.69 5.02 -13.52
N PHE A 137 8.78 4.85 -12.20
CA PHE A 137 7.99 5.60 -11.23
C PHE A 137 8.83 6.44 -10.27
N HIS A 138 8.17 7.34 -9.53
CA HIS A 138 8.84 8.44 -8.86
C HIS A 138 9.24 8.10 -7.42
N SER A 139 8.37 7.38 -6.70
CA SER A 139 8.61 7.02 -5.30
C SER A 139 8.00 5.67 -4.92
N PHE A 140 8.58 5.04 -3.91
CA PHE A 140 8.16 3.75 -3.38
C PHE A 140 8.28 3.75 -1.87
N ASP A 141 7.34 3.14 -1.16
CA ASP A 141 7.49 2.91 0.27
C ASP A 141 7.17 1.48 0.69
N MET A 142 7.73 1.10 1.83
CA MET A 142 7.50 -0.18 2.49
C MET A 142 7.55 0.01 4.01
N ASN A 143 6.67 -0.67 4.73
CA ASN A 143 6.67 -0.67 6.19
C ASN A 143 7.34 -1.92 6.72
N MET A 144 8.61 -1.80 7.12
CA MET A 144 9.33 -2.88 7.82
C MET A 144 8.60 -3.33 9.09
N HIS A 145 7.81 -2.44 9.70
CA HIS A 145 7.01 -2.75 10.87
C HIS A 145 5.71 -3.52 10.61
N LYS A 146 5.33 -3.72 9.35
CA LYS A 146 4.19 -4.57 9.01
C LYS A 146 4.64 -6.03 8.93
N TRP A 147 5.69 -6.32 8.17
CA TRP A 147 6.02 -7.72 7.85
C TRP A 147 7.52 -8.04 7.75
N LEU A 148 8.39 -7.13 8.23
CA LEU A 148 9.84 -7.32 8.23
C LEU A 148 10.46 -7.23 9.63
N LEU A 149 9.75 -7.74 10.64
CA LEU A 149 10.24 -7.99 12.01
C LEU A 149 10.79 -6.75 12.74
N THR A 150 10.44 -5.55 12.30
CA THR A 150 10.85 -4.30 12.95
C THR A 150 9.72 -3.77 13.80
N ASN A 151 9.99 -3.36 15.03
CA ASN A 151 8.95 -2.87 15.94
C ASN A 151 8.32 -1.57 15.38
N PHE A 152 7.05 -1.30 15.66
CA PHE A 152 6.38 -0.05 15.25
C PHE A 152 7.11 1.20 15.80
N ASP A 153 7.30 2.29 15.05
CA ASP A 153 7.02 2.55 13.63
C ASP A 153 8.30 2.52 12.76
N ALA A 154 8.25 1.93 11.58
CA ALA A 154 9.36 1.90 10.62
C ALA A 154 8.83 1.84 9.19
N SER A 155 8.66 3.00 8.57
CA SER A 155 8.32 3.15 7.15
C SER A 155 9.54 3.64 6.41
N CYS A 156 9.91 2.95 5.33
CA CYS A 156 11.05 3.27 4.49
C CYS A 156 10.53 3.84 3.18
N LEU A 157 10.87 5.09 2.89
CA LEU A 157 10.51 5.77 1.65
C LEU A 157 11.76 5.88 0.77
N PHE A 158 11.59 5.54 -0.50
CA PHE A 158 12.59 5.66 -1.56
C PHE A 158 12.04 6.60 -2.63
N VAL A 159 12.89 7.49 -3.11
CA VAL A 159 12.56 8.49 -4.13
C VAL A 159 13.67 8.50 -5.17
N ARG A 160 13.31 8.69 -6.44
CA ARG A 160 14.29 8.75 -7.53
C ARG A 160 15.18 9.99 -7.43
N ASP A 161 14.59 11.11 -7.04
CA ASP A 161 15.30 12.37 -6.86
C ASP A 161 14.92 13.00 -5.51
N ARG A 162 15.94 13.24 -4.69
CA ARG A 162 15.80 13.86 -3.38
C ARG A 162 15.43 15.34 -3.46
N GLU A 163 15.80 16.03 -4.54
CA GLU A 163 15.52 17.46 -4.70
C GLU A 163 14.03 17.75 -4.72
N TRP A 164 13.21 16.79 -5.16
CA TRP A 164 11.76 16.91 -5.11
C TRP A 164 11.25 17.12 -3.68
N PHE A 165 11.93 16.54 -2.69
CA PHE A 165 11.57 16.69 -1.28
C PHE A 165 12.19 17.94 -0.67
N THR A 166 13.50 18.16 -0.87
CA THR A 166 14.17 19.32 -0.27
C THR A 166 13.55 20.63 -0.80
N ARG A 167 13.26 20.75 -2.09
CA ARG A 167 12.58 21.95 -2.62
C ARG A 167 11.20 22.19 -2.01
N ALA A 168 10.47 21.11 -1.71
CA ALA A 168 9.10 21.19 -1.24
C ALA A 168 8.97 21.34 0.28
N LEU A 169 9.98 20.88 1.05
CA LEU A 169 9.90 20.73 2.51
C LEU A 169 10.98 21.51 3.27
N THR A 170 12.03 21.98 2.60
CA THR A 170 13.09 22.74 3.27
C THR A 170 12.55 24.06 3.81
N ILE A 171 12.84 24.30 5.09
CA ILE A 171 12.60 25.56 5.78
C ILE A 171 13.95 26.04 6.29
N ASN A 172 14.51 27.06 5.64
CA ASN A 172 15.80 27.63 5.99
C ASN A 172 15.63 28.67 7.09
N GLN A 173 16.05 28.34 8.30
CA GLN A 173 16.16 29.27 9.42
C GLN A 173 17.61 29.36 9.88
N ALA A 174 18.05 30.55 10.31
CA ALA A 174 19.42 30.78 10.74
C ALA A 174 19.87 29.83 11.87
N VAL A 175 18.95 29.43 12.75
CA VAL A 175 19.20 28.50 13.87
C VAL A 175 19.61 27.08 13.43
N TYR A 176 19.51 26.78 12.14
CA TYR A 176 19.72 25.47 11.56
C TYR A 176 20.90 25.43 10.57
N SER A 177 21.51 26.59 10.30
CA SER A 177 22.67 26.74 9.42
C SER A 177 23.92 26.19 10.11
N ASN A 178 24.72 25.48 9.33
CA ASN A 178 26.02 24.99 9.73
C ASN A 178 26.82 24.64 8.47
N THR A 179 28.14 24.70 8.56
CA THR A 179 29.05 24.51 7.42
C THR A 179 28.86 23.17 6.70
N ALA A 180 28.47 22.10 7.41
CA ALA A 180 28.29 20.79 6.78
C ALA A 180 27.03 20.74 5.91
N SER A 181 25.91 21.25 6.42
CA SER A 181 24.66 21.38 5.67
C SER A 181 24.81 22.35 4.50
N ASP A 182 25.32 23.55 4.76
CA ASP A 182 25.41 24.63 3.77
C ASP A 182 26.44 24.31 2.68
N GLY A 183 27.46 23.53 3.01
CA GLY A 183 28.44 22.99 2.06
C GLY A 183 27.96 21.76 1.30
N GLY A 184 26.74 21.26 1.53
CA GLY A 184 26.19 20.08 0.87
C GLY A 184 26.90 18.76 1.22
N LEU A 185 27.66 18.72 2.30
CA LEU A 185 28.48 17.57 2.73
C LEU A 185 27.66 16.47 3.41
N VAL A 186 26.46 16.81 3.90
CA VAL A 186 25.57 15.90 4.62
C VAL A 186 24.15 15.95 4.05
N THR A 187 23.35 14.92 4.36
CA THR A 187 21.92 14.92 4.03
C THR A 187 21.11 15.29 5.27
N ASP A 188 20.47 16.46 5.23
CA ASP A 188 19.55 16.90 6.26
C ASP A 188 18.20 16.22 6.12
N TYR A 189 18.06 15.05 6.75
CA TYR A 189 16.80 14.30 6.64
C TYR A 189 15.57 15.06 7.15
N ARG A 190 15.72 16.13 7.97
CA ARG A 190 14.59 17.00 8.33
C ARG A 190 13.84 17.54 7.10
N GLU A 191 14.53 17.66 5.97
CA GLU A 191 14.00 18.16 4.69
C GLU A 191 13.31 17.06 3.86
N TRP A 192 13.21 15.85 4.42
CA TRP A 192 12.62 14.68 3.76
C TRP A 192 11.34 14.19 4.44
N GLN A 193 10.89 14.89 5.48
CA GLN A 193 9.71 14.51 6.25
C GLN A 193 9.00 15.75 6.81
N ILE A 194 7.79 15.56 7.33
CA ILE A 194 6.99 16.66 7.88
C ILE A 194 7.56 17.19 9.22
N PRO A 195 7.90 16.35 10.22
CA PRO A 195 8.39 16.87 11.49
C PRO A 195 9.87 17.22 11.41
N LEU A 196 10.27 18.32 12.06
CA LEU A 196 11.68 18.67 12.23
C LEU A 196 12.44 17.60 13.05
N GLY A 197 11.90 17.28 14.23
CA GLY A 197 12.50 16.29 15.14
C GLY A 197 12.35 14.86 14.63
N ARG A 198 13.34 14.01 14.91
CA ARG A 198 13.35 12.61 14.48
C ARG A 198 13.90 11.67 15.54
N ARG A 199 13.29 10.49 15.64
CA ARG A 199 13.81 9.35 16.40
C ARG A 199 14.94 8.68 15.62
N PHE A 200 15.83 7.97 16.33
CA PHE A 200 16.88 7.14 15.71
C PHE A 200 16.32 5.82 15.16
N ARG A 201 15.40 5.89 14.18
CA ARG A 201 14.68 4.72 13.63
C ARG A 201 15.60 3.73 12.89
N SER A 202 16.71 4.20 12.33
CA SER A 202 17.65 3.34 11.61
C SER A 202 18.35 2.33 12.51
N LEU A 203 18.48 2.59 13.82
CA LEU A 203 19.14 1.66 14.76
C LEU A 203 18.41 0.31 14.84
N LYS A 204 17.07 0.32 14.99
CA LYS A 204 16.29 -0.93 15.02
C LYS A 204 16.29 -1.67 13.68
N ILE A 205 16.26 -0.92 12.57
CA ILE A 205 16.35 -1.48 11.22
C ILE A 205 17.71 -2.19 11.06
N TRP A 206 18.80 -1.53 11.48
CA TRP A 206 20.15 -2.06 11.42
C TRP A 206 20.28 -3.37 12.22
N PHE A 207 19.77 -3.43 13.45
CA PHE A 207 19.78 -4.66 14.24
C PHE A 207 18.98 -5.79 13.59
N VAL A 208 17.80 -5.51 13.03
CA VAL A 208 17.02 -6.53 12.31
C VAL A 208 17.81 -7.08 11.12
N MET A 209 18.34 -6.19 10.26
CA MET A 209 19.09 -6.62 9.09
C MET A 209 20.35 -7.41 9.46
N ARG A 210 21.07 -7.01 10.51
CA ARG A 210 22.30 -7.70 10.94
C ARG A 210 22.04 -9.01 11.67
N SER A 211 20.98 -9.11 12.46
CA SER A 211 20.68 -10.31 13.25
C SER A 211 20.08 -11.42 12.41
N TYR A 212 19.15 -11.09 11.50
CA TYR A 212 18.50 -12.11 10.65
C TYR A 212 19.26 -12.36 9.35
N GLY A 213 19.91 -11.33 8.80
CA GLY A 213 20.48 -11.37 7.45
C GLY A 213 19.42 -11.56 6.36
N VAL A 214 19.84 -11.44 5.10
CA VAL A 214 18.92 -11.58 3.95
C VAL A 214 18.26 -12.96 3.92
N LYS A 215 19.03 -14.03 4.14
CA LYS A 215 18.52 -15.41 4.14
C LYS A 215 17.47 -15.65 5.24
N GLY A 216 17.68 -15.11 6.45
CA GLY A 216 16.72 -15.24 7.54
C GLY A 216 15.41 -14.49 7.26
N LEU A 217 15.49 -13.29 6.68
CA LEU A 217 14.31 -12.53 6.28
C LEU A 217 13.53 -13.22 5.15
N GLN A 218 14.23 -13.75 4.15
CA GLN A 218 13.62 -14.56 3.08
C GLN A 218 12.92 -15.81 3.64
N ALA A 219 13.59 -16.54 4.54
CA ALA A 219 13.01 -17.71 5.18
C ALA A 219 11.73 -17.35 5.98
N TYR A 220 11.73 -16.21 6.67
CA TYR A 220 10.56 -15.71 7.40
C TYR A 220 9.37 -15.42 6.47
N ILE A 221 9.59 -14.69 5.36
CA ILE A 221 8.55 -14.39 4.38
C ILE A 221 8.01 -15.66 3.75
N ARG A 222 8.88 -16.58 3.31
CA ARG A 222 8.47 -17.86 2.71
C ARG A 222 7.66 -18.71 3.68
N ARG A 223 8.11 -18.85 4.93
CA ARG A 223 7.39 -19.60 5.97
C ARG A 223 5.99 -19.05 6.18
N THR A 224 5.86 -17.74 6.38
CA THR A 224 4.56 -17.13 6.68
C THR A 224 3.61 -17.14 5.48
N THR A 225 4.15 -17.03 4.26
CA THR A 225 3.39 -17.23 3.01
C THR A 225 2.90 -18.68 2.90
N GLN A 226 3.76 -19.67 3.18
CA GLN A 226 3.39 -21.09 3.20
C GLN A 226 2.28 -21.40 4.22
N LEU A 227 2.28 -20.75 5.38
CA LEU A 227 1.18 -20.87 6.34
C LEU A 227 -0.16 -20.38 5.77
N GLY A 228 -0.12 -19.34 4.93
CA GLY A 228 -1.31 -18.84 4.23
C GLY A 228 -1.81 -19.83 3.17
N GLU A 229 -0.89 -20.46 2.42
CA GLU A 229 -1.21 -21.53 1.46
C GLU A 229 -1.83 -22.75 2.15
N ASP A 230 -1.24 -23.20 3.26
CA ASP A 230 -1.77 -24.32 4.06
C ASP A 230 -3.20 -24.02 4.53
N PHE A 231 -3.45 -22.82 5.05
CA PHE A 231 -4.78 -22.37 5.46
C PHE A 231 -5.78 -22.36 4.29
N ALA A 232 -5.39 -21.82 3.15
CA ALA A 232 -6.23 -21.80 1.96
C ALA A 232 -6.57 -23.21 1.46
N ASN A 233 -5.64 -24.16 1.54
CA ASN A 233 -5.89 -25.55 1.18
C ASN A 233 -6.91 -26.22 2.11
N TRP A 234 -6.86 -25.93 3.41
CA TRP A 234 -7.87 -26.43 4.35
C TRP A 234 -9.26 -25.83 4.09
N LEU A 235 -9.35 -24.54 3.74
CA LEU A 235 -10.61 -23.93 3.31
C LEU A 235 -11.16 -24.62 2.05
N ARG A 236 -10.32 -24.85 1.04
CA ARG A 236 -10.71 -25.54 -0.20
C ARG A 236 -11.17 -26.98 0.03
N ALA A 237 -10.70 -27.63 1.10
CA ALA A 237 -11.14 -28.97 1.49
C ALA A 237 -12.54 -29.00 2.15
N ARG A 238 -13.11 -27.83 2.48
CA ARG A 238 -14.47 -27.67 3.03
C ARG A 238 -15.33 -26.74 2.16
N PRO A 239 -15.51 -27.05 0.86
CA PRO A 239 -16.21 -26.17 -0.08
C PRO A 239 -17.70 -26.00 0.24
N GLU A 240 -18.28 -26.89 1.03
CA GLU A 240 -19.65 -26.78 1.53
C GLU A 240 -19.80 -25.70 2.62
N LEU A 241 -18.70 -25.31 3.27
CA LEU A 241 -18.68 -24.26 4.29
C LEU A 241 -18.09 -22.96 3.75
N PHE A 242 -17.02 -23.02 2.97
CA PHE A 242 -16.20 -21.84 2.65
C PHE A 242 -15.97 -21.65 1.15
N GLU A 243 -15.94 -20.38 0.74
CA GLU A 243 -15.41 -19.94 -0.55
C GLU A 243 -14.29 -18.93 -0.34
N ILE A 244 -13.20 -19.05 -1.10
CA ILE A 244 -12.12 -18.06 -1.13
C ILE A 244 -12.47 -17.01 -2.19
N LEU A 245 -12.51 -15.74 -1.78
CA LEU A 245 -12.76 -14.63 -2.70
C LEU A 245 -11.49 -14.18 -3.41
N THR A 246 -10.40 -14.06 -2.65
CA THR A 246 -9.08 -13.67 -3.18
C THR A 246 -7.96 -14.33 -2.39
N GLY A 247 -6.87 -14.63 -3.08
CA GLY A 247 -5.68 -15.21 -2.49
C GLY A 247 -5.72 -16.74 -2.42
N PRO A 248 -4.78 -17.34 -1.68
CA PRO A 248 -3.77 -16.71 -0.84
C PRO A 248 -2.85 -15.79 -1.66
N SER A 249 -2.73 -14.53 -1.23
CA SER A 249 -1.86 -13.53 -1.84
C SER A 249 -0.91 -13.05 -0.76
N PHE A 250 0.38 -13.34 -0.92
CA PHE A 250 1.34 -13.23 0.17
C PHE A 250 0.84 -14.06 1.37
N ALA A 251 0.85 -13.52 2.60
CA ALA A 251 0.29 -14.19 3.77
C ALA A 251 -1.18 -13.83 4.09
N LEU A 252 -1.96 -13.30 3.13
CA LEU A 252 -3.37 -12.96 3.31
C LEU A 252 -4.28 -13.88 2.50
N THR A 253 -5.30 -14.45 3.16
CA THR A 253 -6.42 -15.14 2.51
C THR A 253 -7.72 -14.41 2.85
N VAL A 254 -8.54 -14.12 1.83
CA VAL A 254 -9.86 -13.50 2.00
C VAL A 254 -10.93 -14.50 1.59
N PHE A 255 -11.79 -14.87 2.54
CA PHE A 255 -12.75 -15.95 2.38
C PHE A 255 -14.07 -15.62 3.08
N ARG A 256 -15.11 -16.40 2.80
CA ARG A 256 -16.41 -16.24 3.45
C ARG A 256 -17.16 -17.56 3.51
N MET A 257 -18.26 -17.59 4.25
CA MET A 257 -19.15 -18.75 4.30
C MET A 257 -20.03 -18.83 3.05
N VAL A 258 -20.26 -20.06 2.59
CA VAL A 258 -21.22 -20.36 1.53
C VAL A 258 -22.66 -20.29 2.08
N GLY A 259 -23.58 -19.87 1.22
CA GLY A 259 -25.01 -19.71 1.48
C GLY A 259 -25.79 -19.82 0.16
N GLY A 260 -27.13 -19.83 0.22
CA GLY A 260 -27.97 -19.96 -0.98
C GLY A 260 -27.93 -18.72 -1.88
N ASN A 261 -27.60 -17.55 -1.33
CA ASN A 261 -27.36 -16.31 -2.08
C ASN A 261 -26.36 -15.40 -1.36
N THR A 262 -25.98 -14.28 -2.00
CA THR A 262 -25.00 -13.33 -1.47
C THR A 262 -25.35 -12.81 -0.08
N GLU A 263 -26.63 -12.50 0.18
CA GLU A 263 -27.05 -11.92 1.46
C GLU A 263 -27.05 -12.96 2.58
N GLU A 264 -27.47 -14.18 2.29
CA GLU A 264 -27.37 -15.28 3.25
C GLU A 264 -25.91 -15.56 3.62
N SER A 265 -25.01 -15.61 2.62
CA SER A 265 -23.57 -15.72 2.87
C SER A 265 -23.03 -14.53 3.68
N ASN A 266 -23.54 -13.31 3.48
CA ASN A 266 -23.15 -12.13 4.27
C ASN A 266 -23.52 -12.32 5.74
N VAL A 267 -24.76 -12.72 6.00
CA VAL A 267 -25.27 -12.96 7.37
C VAL A 267 -24.49 -14.08 8.05
N ARG A 268 -24.30 -15.23 7.39
CA ARG A 268 -23.52 -16.36 7.92
C ARG A 268 -22.09 -15.95 8.25
N THR A 269 -21.43 -15.25 7.32
CA THR A 269 -20.04 -14.82 7.49
C THR A 269 -19.87 -13.80 8.62
N ARG A 270 -20.84 -12.88 8.79
CA ARG A 270 -20.83 -11.92 9.91
C ARG A 270 -20.96 -12.64 11.25
N LYS A 271 -21.91 -13.59 11.36
CA LYS A 271 -22.07 -14.42 12.56
C LYS A 271 -20.81 -15.21 12.89
N LEU A 272 -20.18 -15.83 11.89
CA LEU A 272 -18.91 -16.54 12.06
C LEU A 272 -17.82 -15.59 12.60
N CYS A 273 -17.65 -14.43 11.97
CA CYS A 273 -16.64 -13.45 12.37
C CYS A 273 -16.83 -13.00 13.83
N GLU A 274 -18.07 -12.69 14.23
CA GLU A 274 -18.40 -12.27 15.59
C GLU A 274 -18.16 -13.40 16.61
N ARG A 275 -18.65 -14.62 16.33
CA ARG A 275 -18.49 -15.77 17.23
C ARG A 275 -17.04 -16.16 17.41
N VAL A 276 -16.26 -16.21 16.33
CA VAL A 276 -14.82 -16.54 16.37
C VAL A 276 -14.07 -15.54 17.23
N ASN A 277 -14.30 -14.24 17.02
CA ASN A 277 -13.65 -13.20 17.83
C ASN A 277 -14.09 -13.24 19.30
N ALA A 278 -15.37 -13.56 19.57
CA ALA A 278 -15.89 -13.70 20.94
C ALA A 278 -15.28 -14.87 21.71
N THR A 279 -14.69 -15.87 21.05
CA THR A 279 -13.99 -16.96 21.73
C THR A 279 -12.72 -16.51 22.47
N GLY A 280 -12.13 -15.37 22.08
CA GLY A 280 -10.83 -14.91 22.57
C GLY A 280 -9.64 -15.77 22.15
N LYS A 281 -9.84 -16.87 21.40
CA LYS A 281 -8.76 -17.77 20.94
C LYS A 281 -8.00 -17.22 19.74
N MET A 282 -8.68 -16.45 18.89
CA MET A 282 -8.11 -15.82 17.70
C MET A 282 -8.82 -14.50 17.40
N TRP A 283 -8.22 -13.70 16.53
CA TRP A 283 -8.80 -12.45 16.07
C TRP A 283 -8.73 -12.35 14.55
N VAL A 284 -9.89 -12.16 13.92
CA VAL A 284 -10.02 -11.90 12.50
C VAL A 284 -10.69 -10.55 12.25
N THR A 285 -10.39 -9.98 11.10
CA THR A 285 -11.04 -8.75 10.62
C THR A 285 -11.84 -9.05 9.36
N SER A 286 -12.80 -8.19 9.03
CA SER A 286 -13.61 -8.34 7.84
C SER A 286 -13.33 -7.26 6.79
N THR A 287 -13.83 -7.49 5.58
CA THR A 287 -13.91 -6.50 4.50
C THR A 287 -15.20 -6.71 3.71
N LEU A 288 -15.50 -5.76 2.83
CA LEU A 288 -16.65 -5.80 1.93
C LEU A 288 -16.16 -5.62 0.49
N LEU A 289 -16.26 -6.67 -0.31
CA LEU A 289 -15.84 -6.69 -1.71
C LEU A 289 -17.08 -6.74 -2.60
N ASP A 290 -17.40 -5.65 -3.28
CA ASP A 290 -18.56 -5.56 -4.19
C ASP A 290 -19.86 -6.10 -3.57
N GLY A 291 -20.13 -5.71 -2.30
CA GLY A 291 -21.29 -6.15 -1.53
C GLY A 291 -21.17 -7.53 -0.88
N ARG A 292 -20.06 -8.24 -1.07
CA ARG A 292 -19.75 -9.54 -0.44
C ARG A 292 -18.92 -9.32 0.82
N PHE A 293 -19.54 -9.51 1.97
CA PHE A 293 -18.86 -9.49 3.26
C PHE A 293 -17.97 -10.73 3.41
N ALA A 294 -16.71 -10.51 3.76
CA ALA A 294 -15.69 -11.54 3.84
C ALA A 294 -14.77 -11.34 5.04
N ILE A 295 -14.14 -12.44 5.48
CA ILE A 295 -13.15 -12.48 6.55
C ILE A 295 -11.75 -12.45 5.93
N ARG A 296 -10.85 -11.71 6.57
CA ARG A 296 -9.43 -11.57 6.23
C ARG A 296 -8.61 -12.32 7.27
N MET A 297 -7.92 -13.39 6.85
CA MET A 297 -6.99 -14.15 7.67
C MET A 297 -5.55 -13.90 7.23
N MET A 298 -4.74 -13.41 8.16
CA MET A 298 -3.36 -12.99 7.92
C MET A 298 -2.39 -13.84 8.76
N THR A 299 -1.50 -14.58 8.11
CA THR A 299 -0.60 -15.55 8.78
C THR A 299 0.81 -15.01 9.04
N GLY A 300 1.09 -13.76 8.66
CA GLY A 300 2.42 -13.15 8.75
C GLY A 300 2.87 -12.61 10.10
N VAL A 301 2.42 -13.20 11.19
CA VAL A 301 2.81 -12.81 12.55
C VAL A 301 4.04 -13.62 12.98
N ARG A 302 5.00 -12.94 13.64
CA ARG A 302 6.30 -13.54 14.00
C ARG A 302 6.19 -14.87 14.74
N THR A 303 5.30 -14.93 15.73
CA THR A 303 5.11 -16.05 16.66
C THR A 303 4.13 -17.10 16.16
N THR A 304 3.48 -16.88 15.01
CA THR A 304 2.55 -17.85 14.45
C THR A 304 3.30 -18.99 13.78
N GLU A 305 2.88 -20.21 14.14
CA GLU A 305 3.37 -21.48 13.63
C GLU A 305 2.21 -22.30 13.06
N LYS A 306 2.52 -23.42 12.39
CA LYS A 306 1.52 -24.24 11.68
C LYS A 306 0.37 -24.71 12.57
N GLU A 307 0.70 -25.19 13.77
CA GLU A 307 -0.29 -25.64 14.77
C GLU A 307 -1.30 -24.55 15.15
N HIS A 308 -0.87 -23.29 15.20
CA HIS A 308 -1.76 -22.16 15.50
C HIS A 308 -2.74 -21.90 14.35
N VAL A 309 -2.27 -22.02 13.10
CA VAL A 309 -3.10 -21.82 11.91
C VAL A 309 -4.08 -22.98 11.72
N GLU A 310 -3.64 -24.20 12.04
CA GLU A 310 -4.49 -25.39 12.04
C GLU A 310 -5.60 -25.30 13.10
N ALA A 311 -5.24 -24.95 14.34
CA ALA A 311 -6.22 -24.72 15.41
C ALA A 311 -7.21 -23.59 15.08
N ALA A 312 -6.73 -22.53 14.42
CA ALA A 312 -7.59 -21.45 13.93
C ALA A 312 -8.58 -21.94 12.87
N PHE A 313 -8.13 -22.76 11.92
CA PHE A 313 -9.00 -23.38 10.92
C PHE A 313 -10.04 -24.32 11.57
N GLN A 314 -9.63 -25.17 12.52
CA GLN A 314 -10.56 -26.04 13.25
C GLN A 314 -11.65 -25.24 13.97
N THR A 315 -11.25 -24.17 14.68
CA THR A 315 -12.19 -23.26 15.35
C THR A 315 -13.16 -22.62 14.34
N LEU A 316 -12.67 -22.19 13.18
CA LEU A 316 -13.51 -21.63 12.12
C LEU A 316 -14.50 -22.65 11.58
N ALA A 317 -14.06 -23.89 11.31
CA ALA A 317 -14.90 -24.95 10.77
C ALA A 317 -15.99 -25.37 11.75
N GLU A 318 -15.65 -25.58 13.02
CA GLU A 318 -16.61 -25.91 14.09
C GLU A 318 -17.71 -24.84 14.21
N ILE A 319 -17.32 -23.57 14.33
CA ILE A 319 -18.28 -22.47 14.45
C ILE A 319 -19.08 -22.29 13.16
N ALA A 320 -18.48 -22.50 11.99
CA ALA A 320 -19.20 -22.44 10.71
C ALA A 320 -20.28 -23.53 10.62
N GLU A 321 -20.00 -24.75 11.09
CA GLU A 321 -20.99 -25.83 11.15
C GLU A 321 -22.15 -25.48 12.09
N ASP A 322 -21.88 -24.88 13.24
CA ASP A 322 -22.92 -24.41 14.17
C ASP A 322 -23.78 -23.30 13.54
N VAL A 323 -23.14 -22.35 12.84
CA VAL A 323 -23.85 -21.28 12.12
C VAL A 323 -24.77 -21.84 11.04
N VAL A 324 -24.37 -22.90 10.33
CA VAL A 324 -25.21 -23.58 9.34
C VAL A 324 -26.38 -24.32 10.00
N LYS A 325 -26.16 -24.95 11.17
CA LYS A 325 -27.20 -25.65 11.95
C LYS A 325 -28.17 -24.70 12.65
N GLY A 326 -27.80 -23.42 12.80
CA GLY A 326 -28.58 -22.41 13.53
C GLY A 326 -28.42 -22.48 15.05
N THR A 327 -27.36 -23.14 15.52
CA THR A 327 -26.98 -23.25 16.94
C THR A 327 -25.78 -22.33 17.25
#